data_AF-A0A0K0PGU1-F1
#
_entry.id   AF-A0A0K0PGU1-F1
#
_cell.length_a   1.000
_cell.length_b   1.000
_cell.length_c   1.000
_cell.angle_alpha   90.00
_cell.angle_beta   90.00
_cell.angle_gamma   90.00
#
_symmetry.space_group_name_H-M   'P 1'
#
loop_
_entity.id
_entity.type
_entity.pdbx_description
1 polymer ?
#
loop_
_entity_poly.entity_id
_entity_poly.type
_entity_poly.pdbx_seq_one_letter_code
_entity_poly.pdbx_strand_id
1 'polypeptide(L)' 'WLRSYGCELLSDGSVRGSYRVGYDGRDFISFDLGSGRFVPADSGAEITRRRWEHEGTWTEYLTNYLKHECPEWLQKYVRY' A
#
# COMPACT_ATOMS: atom_id res chain seq x y z
N TRP A 1 16.15 -2.60 6.47
CA TRP A 1 14.67 -2.49 6.44
C TRP A 1 14.28 -1.27 5.64
N LEU A 2 13.38 -1.42 4.67
CA LEU A 2 12.86 -0.34 3.83
C LEU A 2 11.33 -0.41 3.81
N ARG A 3 10.69 0.76 3.83
CA ARG A 3 9.24 0.92 3.65
C ARG A 3 9.01 2.01 2.62
N SER A 4 8.27 1.69 1.55
CA SER A 4 7.83 2.67 0.56
C SER A 4 6.32 2.63 0.44
N TYR A 5 5.71 3.80 0.34
CA TYR A 5 4.27 3.94 0.18
C TYR A 5 3.95 5.26 -0.50
N GLY A 6 2.86 5.27 -1.26
CA GLY A 6 2.44 6.45 -1.98
C GLY A 6 1.32 6.16 -2.95
N CYS A 7 0.81 7.23 -3.52
CA CYS A 7 -0.26 7.21 -4.49
C CYS A 7 0.10 8.04 -5.72
N GLU A 8 -0.61 7.77 -6.80
CA GLU A 8 -0.53 8.46 -8.08
C GLU A 8 -1.96 8.87 -8.48
N LEU A 9 -2.12 10.15 -8.80
CA LEU A 9 -3.35 10.68 -9.41
C LEU A 9 -3.23 10.57 -10.93
N LEU A 10 -4.11 9.78 -11.53
CA LEU A 10 -4.17 9.58 -12.97
C LEU A 10 -5.06 10.64 -13.64
N SER A 11 -4.85 10.86 -14.94
CA SER A 11 -5.59 11.87 -15.71
C SER A 11 -7.09 11.60 -15.82
N ASP A 12 -7.53 10.36 -15.64
CA ASP A 12 -8.94 9.97 -15.60
C ASP A 12 -9.59 10.21 -14.21
N GLY A 13 -8.85 10.78 -13.26
CA GLY A 13 -9.29 11.02 -11.89
C GLY A 13 -9.20 9.79 -10.98
N SER A 14 -8.72 8.65 -11.48
CA SER A 14 -8.49 7.47 -10.65
C SER A 14 -7.21 7.59 -9.82
N VAL A 15 -7.18 6.88 -8.69
CA VAL A 15 -6.04 6.86 -7.77
C VAL A 15 -5.42 5.48 -7.78
N ARG A 16 -4.12 5.39 -8.04
CA ARG A 16 -3.33 4.18 -7.79
C ARG A 16 -2.56 4.38 -6.49
N GLY A 17 -2.46 3.34 -5.69
CA GLY A 17 -1.78 3.39 -4.40
C GLY A 17 -1.02 2.11 -4.14
N SER A 18 0.17 2.22 -3.56
CA SER A 18 0.95 1.06 -3.18
C SER A 18 1.65 1.24 -1.84
N TYR A 19 1.88 0.12 -1.17
CA TYR A 19 2.68 0.01 0.04
C TYR A 19 3.60 -1.20 -0.10
N ARG A 20 4.88 -1.06 0.22
CA ARG A 20 5.88 -2.13 0.12
C ARG A 20 6.82 -2.10 1.32
N VAL A 21 7.16 -3.28 1.81
CA VAL A 21 8.15 -3.49 2.85
C VAL A 21 9.20 -4.48 2.35
N GLY A 22 10.46 -4.15 2.59
CA GLY A 22 11.60 -5.00 2.27
C GLY A 22 12.59 -5.11 3.43
N TYR A 23 13.27 -6.24 3.50
CA TYR A 23 14.34 -6.54 4.46
C TYR A 23 15.59 -6.99 3.69
N ASP A 24 16.77 -6.53 4.11
CA ASP A 24 18.06 -6.90 3.52
C ASP A 24 18.13 -6.76 1.98
N GLY A 25 17.50 -5.71 1.45
CA GLY A 25 17.46 -5.42 0.01
C GLY A 25 16.50 -6.32 -0.78
N ARG A 26 15.70 -7.16 -0.13
CA ARG A 26 14.70 -8.02 -0.76
C ARG A 26 13.30 -7.58 -0.39
N ASP A 27 12.36 -7.76 -1.32
CA ASP A 27 10.95 -7.57 -1.04
C ASP A 27 10.48 -8.59 0.01
N PHE A 28 9.56 -8.17 0.87
CA PHE A 28 8.95 -9.02 1.88
C PHE A 28 7.44 -9.08 1.71
N ILE A 29 6.76 -7.94 1.76
CA ILE A 29 5.32 -7.87 1.54
C ILE A 29 4.94 -6.57 0.84
N SER A 30 3.94 -6.64 -0.03
CA SER A 30 3.41 -5.49 -0.75
C SER A 30 1.88 -5.46 -0.71
N PHE A 31 1.30 -4.29 -0.91
CA PHE A 31 -0.12 -4.06 -1.01
C PHE A 31 -0.38 -3.10 -2.18
N ASP A 32 -1.34 -3.43 -3.01
CA ASP A 32 -1.79 -2.59 -4.13
C ASP A 32 -3.27 -2.24 -3.93
N LEU A 33 -3.57 -0.94 -4.00
CA LEU A 33 -4.93 -0.41 -3.78
C LEU A 33 -5.94 -0.97 -4.79
N GLY A 34 -5.52 -1.24 -6.02
CA GLY A 34 -6.40 -1.79 -7.06
C GLY A 34 -6.83 -3.22 -6.74
N SER A 35 -5.94 -4.02 -6.16
CA SER A 35 -6.27 -5.38 -5.71
C SER A 35 -6.91 -5.45 -4.31
N GLY A 36 -6.61 -4.47 -3.45
CA GLY A 36 -7.01 -4.48 -2.04
C GLY A 36 -6.45 -5.65 -1.23
N ARG A 37 -5.36 -6.28 -1.71
CA ARG A 37 -4.78 -7.49 -1.11
C ARG A 37 -3.28 -7.35 -0.90
N PHE A 38 -2.78 -8.13 0.06
CA PHE A 38 -1.35 -8.23 0.30
C PHE A 38 -0.74 -9.31 -0.59
N VAL A 39 0.39 -9.01 -1.21
CA VAL A 39 1.20 -9.95 -1.98
C VAL A 39 2.49 -10.21 -1.18
N PRO A 40 2.69 -11.42 -0.66
CA PRO A 40 3.89 -11.82 0.05
C PRO A 40 4.98 -12.20 -0.96
N ALA A 41 6.23 -11.88 -0.64
CA ALA A 41 7.37 -12.21 -1.49
C ALA A 41 7.91 -13.63 -1.24
N ASP A 42 7.72 -14.17 -0.03
CA ASP A 42 8.16 -15.51 0.37
C ASP A 42 7.21 -16.18 1.38
N SER A 43 7.54 -17.40 1.78
CA SER A 43 6.77 -18.19 2.75
C SER A 43 6.78 -17.63 4.18
N GLY A 44 7.79 -16.83 4.54
CA GLY A 44 7.82 -16.12 5.81
C GLY A 44 6.80 -14.97 5.82
N ALA A 45 6.71 -14.23 4.71
CA ALA A 45 5.74 -13.14 4.55
C ALA A 45 4.28 -13.60 4.48
N GLU A 46 4.01 -14.85 4.10
CA GLU A 46 2.68 -15.45 4.12
C GLU A 46 2.04 -15.45 5.52
N ILE A 47 2.84 -15.61 6.57
CA ILE A 47 2.35 -15.54 7.96
C ILE A 47 1.81 -14.14 8.26
N THR A 48 2.57 -13.11 7.88
CA THR A 48 2.16 -11.70 8.02
C THR A 48 0.92 -11.41 7.21
N ARG A 49 0.87 -11.84 5.94
CA ARG A 49 -0.31 -11.68 5.08
C ARG A 49 -1.57 -12.23 5.74
N ARG A 50 -1.54 -13.50 6.15
CA ARG A 50 -2.71 -14.16 6.76
C ARG A 50 -3.19 -13.43 8.00
N ARG A 51 -2.26 -12.99 8.85
CA ARG A 51 -2.60 -12.23 10.05
C ARG A 51 -3.27 -10.90 9.70
N TRP A 52 -2.68 -10.11 8.80
CA TRP A 52 -3.20 -8.80 8.43
C TRP A 52 -4.53 -8.87 7.67
N GLU A 53 -4.69 -9.88 6.81
CA GLU A 53 -5.96 -10.13 6.11
C GLU A 53 -7.05 -10.67 7.07
N HIS A 54 -6.68 -11.45 8.09
CA HIS A 54 -7.61 -11.93 9.11
C HIS A 54 -8.06 -10.82 10.06
N GLU A 55 -7.13 -10.00 10.55
CA GLU A 55 -7.44 -8.86 11.42
C GLU A 55 -8.18 -7.75 10.66
N GLY A 56 -7.91 -7.59 9.35
CA GLY A 56 -8.56 -6.61 8.47
C GLY A 56 -8.14 -5.15 8.69
N THR A 57 -7.73 -4.80 9.91
CA THR A 57 -7.37 -3.44 10.32
C THR A 57 -6.29 -2.81 9.43
N TRP A 58 -5.27 -3.58 9.06
CA TRP A 58 -4.20 -3.08 8.19
C TRP A 58 -4.66 -2.84 6.75
N THR A 59 -5.54 -3.71 6.24
CA THR A 59 -6.14 -3.54 4.91
C THR A 59 -7.00 -2.27 4.86
N GLU A 60 -7.84 -2.06 5.87
CA GLU A 60 -8.71 -0.88 5.97
C GLU A 60 -7.89 0.40 6.10
N TYR A 61 -6.89 0.41 6.99
CA TYR A 61 -6.00 1.54 7.19
C TYR A 61 -5.26 1.94 5.90
N LEU A 62 -4.61 0.98 5.23
CA LEU A 62 -3.89 1.26 3.98
C LEU A 62 -4.84 1.69 2.87
N THR A 63 -6.03 1.09 2.79
CA THR A 63 -7.04 1.50 1.81
C THR A 63 -7.47 2.95 2.05
N ASN A 64 -7.78 3.33 3.29
CA ASN A 64 -8.17 4.69 3.63
C ASN A 64 -7.06 5.70 3.29
N TYR A 65 -5.84 5.41 3.74
CA TYR A 65 -4.69 6.28 3.51
C TYR A 65 -4.40 6.45 2.01
N LEU A 66 -4.34 5.36 1.25
CA LEU A 66 -3.97 5.41 -0.17
C LEU A 66 -5.08 6.00 -1.04
N LYS A 67 -6.35 5.84 -0.66
CA LYS A 67 -7.50 6.33 -1.43
C LYS A 67 -7.88 7.77 -1.13
N HIS A 68 -7.66 8.25 0.09
CA HIS A 68 -8.15 9.55 0.54
C HIS A 68 -7.02 10.47 0.98
N GLU A 69 -6.26 10.08 2.00
CA GLU A 69 -5.26 10.96 2.60
C GLU A 69 -4.13 11.27 1.61
N CYS A 70 -3.54 10.25 0.99
CA CYS A 70 -2.44 10.44 0.05
C CYS A 70 -2.78 11.39 -1.11
N PRO A 71 -3.88 11.21 -1.86
CA PRO A 71 -4.22 12.13 -2.95
C PRO A 71 -4.57 13.54 -2.47
N GLU A 72 -5.20 13.70 -1.30
CA GLU A 72 -5.43 15.02 -0.70
C GLU A 72 -4.11 15.77 -0.44
N TRP A 73 -3.12 15.07 0.12
CA TRP A 73 -1.78 15.61 0.32
C TRP A 73 -1.10 15.94 -1.01
N LEU A 74 -1.24 15.07 -2.03
CA LEU A 74 -0.66 15.30 -3.34
C LEU A 74 -1.23 16.58 -3.98
N GLN A 75 -2.55 16.76 -3.98
CA GLN A 75 -3.19 17.97 -4.51
C GLN A 75 -2.76 19.23 -3.74
N LYS A 76 -2.67 19.14 -2.41
CA LYS A 76 -2.30 20.28 -1.56
C LYS A 76 -0.87 20.76 -1.79
N TYR A 77 0.09 19.85 -1.92
CA TYR A 77 1.51 20.20 -1.89
C TYR A 77 2.19 20.20 -3.26
N VAL A 78 1.69 19.42 -4.21
CA VAL A 78 2.33 19.28 -5.54
C VAL A 78 1.68 20.19 -6.59
N ARG A 79 0.50 20.78 -6.32
CA ARG A 79 -0.33 21.50 -7.31
C ARG A 79 -0.44 20.68 -8.60
N TYR A 80 -1.10 19.54 -8.47
CA TYR A 80 -1.46 18.69 -9.60
C TYR A 80 -2.49 19.39 -10.50
#